data_AF-A0A0N0D2H1-F1
#
_entry.id   AF-A0A0N0D2H1-F1
#
_cell.length_a   1.000
_cell.length_b   1.000
_cell.length_c   1.000
_cell.angle_alpha   90.00
_cell.angle_beta   90.00
_cell.angle_gamma   90.00
#
_symmetry.space_group_name_H-M   'P 1'
#
loop_
_entity.id
_entity.type
_entity.pdbx_description
1 polymer ?
#
loop_
_entity_poly.entity_id
_entity_poly.type
_entity_poly.pdbx_seq_one_letter_code
_entity_poly.pdbx_strand_id
1 'polypeptide(L)'
;MSKIHIVNTSKDGLDSFLKIANNYEVSFPELKNANKDRGNPPFEKRSPGYVIYNGDEILIPRNFMQNNQLGTCVLGCSQVDKKKESTMPENKDIIGIEDYFLSSIPYLQSPYFFKKGILLIFGNEIPANEIEKMRHDMINGVFEKPKYEFDSLGEGKYGYYYNGIITLDKFLVIKAQDNFKYRWALLLVMLEEYGHHIDYILRNKYTSIGGDAKGDEGQIFAGDYIHYNDLLESNLHYATVKLVKKNDAGTRQEHIIEYDILEDNPPKSMRREFIEYSNNRFQDKATIRLKDGTEQEVEFFAIRGLGAMHEEITEKAAQDSGITYDKALEFGCEWPDLPCESQHTVNICYNALIEMKSIKHSKAYKSHYGIYSYWHAMSPGSHMTNQQVKYKMLIQAERWYTDGLKNKGEKPVKYRDGATDFKDRGLFFIGKLLHMIQDSYTQSHAFRDRDGELIKNGIGFKIKLFQGYINQDPKKHELADNGGDPFHCTILSVPGATDALKASTEILKYYKSNTDFKPDVYSYLDEKILVLDSKNANEKSGASHSSYAKEEGNWSISFNFF
;
A
#
# COMPACT_ATOMS: atom_id res chain seq x y z
N MET A 1 -24.14 -18.65 -12.84
CA MET A 1 -23.78 -19.84 -13.63
C MET A 1 -22.43 -20.33 -13.14
N SER A 2 -22.34 -21.53 -12.56
CA SER A 2 -21.05 -22.13 -12.19
C SER A 2 -20.35 -22.65 -13.44
N LYS A 3 -19.10 -22.22 -13.68
CA LYS A 3 -18.26 -22.70 -14.78
C LYS A 3 -17.87 -24.15 -14.52
N ILE A 4 -18.27 -25.06 -15.40
CA ILE A 4 -17.84 -26.46 -15.38
C ILE A 4 -16.52 -26.56 -16.13
N HIS A 5 -15.50 -27.15 -15.50
CA HIS A 5 -14.22 -27.45 -16.14
C HIS A 5 -14.19 -28.92 -16.54
N ILE A 6 -14.21 -29.19 -17.85
CA ILE A 6 -14.09 -30.53 -18.42
C ILE A 6 -12.65 -30.69 -18.91
N VAL A 7 -11.96 -31.75 -18.48
CA VAL A 7 -10.61 -32.08 -18.96
C VAL A 7 -10.61 -33.44 -19.61
N ASN A 8 -10.07 -33.49 -20.82
CA ASN A 8 -9.95 -34.68 -21.63
C ASN A 8 -8.50 -35.21 -21.52
N THR A 9 -8.36 -36.36 -20.86
CA THR A 9 -7.06 -37.02 -20.61
C THR A 9 -6.29 -37.38 -21.89
N SER A 10 -6.95 -37.45 -23.05
CA SER A 10 -6.32 -37.77 -24.34
C SER A 10 -5.95 -36.55 -25.19
N LYS A 11 -6.43 -35.35 -24.83
CA LYS A 11 -6.26 -34.12 -25.65
C LYS A 11 -5.60 -32.96 -24.90
N ASP A 12 -5.71 -32.93 -23.57
CA ASP A 12 -5.20 -31.82 -22.76
C ASP A 12 -3.83 -32.12 -22.15
N GLY A 13 -2.92 -31.14 -22.20
CA GLY A 13 -1.55 -31.27 -21.68
C GLY A 13 -1.46 -31.21 -20.15
N LEU A 14 -0.25 -31.51 -19.62
CA LEU A 14 0.05 -31.56 -18.19
C LEU A 14 -0.30 -30.26 -17.44
N ASP A 15 -0.20 -29.11 -18.10
CA ASP A 15 -0.51 -27.79 -17.56
C ASP A 15 -1.99 -27.62 -17.18
N SER A 16 -2.90 -28.26 -17.91
CA SER A 16 -4.34 -28.22 -17.61
C SER A 16 -4.66 -29.00 -16.32
N PHE A 17 -3.93 -30.09 -16.06
CA PHE A 17 -4.06 -30.86 -14.84
C PHE A 17 -3.44 -30.15 -13.63
N LEU A 18 -2.30 -29.49 -13.81
CA LEU A 18 -1.65 -28.71 -12.74
C LEU A 18 -2.50 -27.51 -12.32
N LYS A 19 -3.19 -26.87 -13.26
CA LYS A 19 -4.15 -25.80 -12.94
C LYS A 19 -5.33 -26.29 -12.10
N ILE A 20 -5.83 -27.49 -12.36
CA ILE A 20 -6.92 -28.08 -11.57
C ILE A 20 -6.42 -28.50 -10.18
N ALA A 21 -5.26 -29.15 -10.12
CA ALA A 21 -4.61 -29.51 -8.86
C ALA A 21 -4.44 -28.29 -7.94
N ASN A 22 -3.96 -27.18 -8.49
CA ASN A 22 -3.79 -25.93 -7.75
C ASN A 22 -5.12 -25.28 -7.36
N ASN A 23 -6.13 -25.29 -8.23
CA ASN A 23 -7.44 -24.69 -7.93
C ASN A 23 -8.21 -25.43 -6.84
N TYR A 24 -7.93 -26.71 -6.61
CA TYR A 24 -8.60 -27.53 -5.60
C TYR A 24 -7.67 -27.96 -4.46
N GLU A 25 -6.46 -27.39 -4.38
CA GLU A 25 -5.46 -27.65 -3.35
C GLU A 25 -5.15 -29.14 -3.10
N VAL A 26 -5.15 -29.94 -4.17
CA VAL A 26 -4.80 -31.37 -4.12
C VAL A 26 -3.55 -31.63 -4.96
N SER A 27 -2.69 -32.54 -4.49
CA SER A 27 -1.46 -32.86 -5.21
C SER A 27 -1.75 -33.68 -6.48
N PHE A 28 -0.90 -33.52 -7.50
CA PHE A 28 -1.01 -34.28 -8.75
C PHE A 28 -1.02 -35.83 -8.54
N PRO A 29 -0.24 -36.40 -7.59
CA PRO A 29 -0.36 -37.80 -7.21
C PRO A 29 -1.71 -38.18 -6.58
N GLU A 30 -2.32 -37.32 -5.77
CA GLU A 30 -3.66 -37.56 -5.17
C GLU A 30 -4.75 -37.55 -6.24
N LEU A 31 -4.71 -36.59 -7.18
CA LEU A 31 -5.57 -36.53 -8.36
C LEU A 31 -5.45 -37.78 -9.25
N LYS A 32 -4.24 -38.32 -9.38
CA LYS A 32 -3.95 -39.52 -10.17
C LYS A 32 -4.36 -40.80 -9.45
N ASN A 33 -4.29 -40.84 -8.12
CA ASN A 33 -4.64 -42.00 -7.30
C ASN A 33 -6.16 -42.13 -7.12
N ALA A 34 -6.91 -41.02 -7.08
CA ALA A 34 -8.38 -41.02 -7.13
C ALA A 34 -8.95 -41.70 -8.39
N ASN A 35 -8.13 -41.86 -9.44
CA ASN A 35 -8.47 -42.48 -10.71
C ASN A 35 -8.03 -43.95 -10.82
N LYS A 36 -7.30 -44.49 -9.84
CA LYS A 36 -6.70 -45.84 -9.92
C LYS A 36 -7.50 -46.93 -9.18
N ASP A 37 -8.36 -46.58 -8.23
CA ASP A 37 -9.17 -47.57 -7.51
C ASP A 37 -10.50 -47.85 -8.22
N ARG A 38 -10.66 -49.09 -8.65
CA ARG A 38 -11.84 -49.62 -9.35
C ARG A 38 -13.02 -49.80 -8.40
N GLY A 39 -14.21 -49.41 -8.86
CA GLY A 39 -15.51 -49.92 -8.39
C GLY A 39 -16.51 -48.81 -8.10
N ASN A 40 -17.43 -48.55 -9.03
CA ASN A 40 -18.53 -47.57 -8.88
C ASN A 40 -19.30 -47.80 -7.56
N PRO A 41 -19.24 -46.90 -6.55
CA PRO A 41 -20.18 -46.95 -5.45
C PRO A 41 -21.55 -46.44 -5.92
N PRO A 42 -22.66 -46.93 -5.33
CA PRO A 42 -24.01 -46.44 -5.61
C PRO A 42 -24.12 -44.93 -5.36
N PHE A 43 -24.99 -44.28 -6.14
CA PHE A 43 -25.11 -42.82 -6.29
C PHE A 43 -25.24 -42.08 -4.95
N GLU A 44 -25.87 -42.71 -3.95
CA GLU A 44 -26.18 -42.17 -2.63
C GLU A 44 -24.96 -42.02 -1.69
N LYS A 45 -23.79 -42.56 -2.06
CA LYS A 45 -22.57 -42.52 -1.22
C LYS A 45 -21.45 -41.60 -1.77
N ARG A 46 -21.74 -40.71 -2.72
CA ARG A 46 -20.74 -39.85 -3.35
C ARG A 46 -20.69 -38.46 -2.69
N SER A 47 -19.50 -37.95 -2.37
CA SER A 47 -19.31 -36.58 -1.86
C SER A 47 -19.67 -35.54 -2.93
N PRO A 48 -20.15 -34.33 -2.56
CA PRO A 48 -20.86 -33.42 -3.47
C PRO A 48 -19.99 -32.65 -4.48
N GLY A 49 -18.72 -33.04 -4.69
CA GLY A 49 -17.74 -32.16 -5.32
C GLY A 49 -17.53 -32.33 -6.82
N TYR A 50 -17.40 -33.55 -7.35
CA TYR A 50 -16.82 -33.74 -8.69
C TYR A 50 -17.32 -35.00 -9.40
N VAL A 51 -17.51 -34.91 -10.72
CA VAL A 51 -17.70 -36.07 -11.63
C VAL A 51 -16.69 -35.94 -12.76
N ILE A 52 -15.82 -36.93 -12.92
CA ILE A 52 -14.95 -37.07 -14.09
C ILE A 52 -15.46 -38.29 -14.87
N TYR A 53 -15.87 -38.08 -16.12
CA TYR A 53 -16.35 -39.15 -16.99
C TYR A 53 -15.46 -39.23 -18.23
N ASN A 54 -15.09 -40.45 -18.60
CA ASN A 54 -14.33 -40.74 -19.81
C ASN A 54 -15.32 -41.12 -20.92
N GLY A 55 -15.66 -40.17 -21.79
CA GLY A 55 -16.44 -40.40 -23.01
C GLY A 55 -17.82 -39.72 -23.05
N ASP A 56 -17.89 -38.67 -23.86
CA ASP A 56 -18.99 -38.14 -24.68
C ASP A 56 -20.45 -38.34 -24.22
N GLU A 57 -20.97 -37.28 -23.57
CA GLU A 57 -22.37 -36.84 -23.31
C GLU A 57 -22.81 -36.81 -21.83
N ILE A 58 -23.35 -35.65 -21.40
CA ILE A 58 -24.03 -35.47 -20.11
C ILE A 58 -25.41 -34.83 -20.36
N LEU A 59 -26.47 -35.51 -19.93
CA LEU A 59 -27.82 -34.97 -19.76
C LEU A 59 -28.02 -34.47 -18.33
N ILE A 60 -28.59 -33.28 -18.16
CA ILE A 60 -28.93 -32.69 -16.85
C ILE A 60 -30.43 -32.90 -16.56
N PRO A 61 -30.84 -33.44 -15.40
CA PRO A 61 -32.24 -33.44 -15.02
C PRO A 61 -32.66 -32.09 -14.43
N ARG A 62 -33.83 -31.61 -14.87
CA ARG A 62 -34.34 -30.23 -14.72
C ARG A 62 -34.87 -29.87 -13.32
N ASN A 63 -34.86 -30.76 -12.33
CA ASN A 63 -35.51 -30.53 -11.03
C ASN A 63 -34.62 -30.95 -9.87
N PHE A 64 -33.99 -29.98 -9.20
CA PHE A 64 -33.49 -30.15 -7.82
C PHE A 64 -33.68 -28.84 -7.03
N MET A 65 -34.93 -28.39 -6.98
CA MET A 65 -35.48 -27.71 -5.82
C MET A 65 -36.64 -28.58 -5.34
N GLN A 66 -36.43 -29.41 -4.32
CA GLN A 66 -37.39 -29.68 -3.25
C GLN A 66 -36.88 -30.75 -2.28
N ASN A 67 -37.01 -30.41 -1.00
CA ASN A 67 -37.18 -31.26 0.18
C ASN A 67 -35.98 -31.96 0.81
N ASN A 68 -35.64 -31.46 2.01
CA ASN A 68 -35.72 -32.18 3.29
C ASN A 68 -35.50 -33.70 3.22
N GLN A 69 -34.34 -34.18 3.68
CA GLN A 69 -34.30 -35.33 4.60
C GLN A 69 -32.93 -35.48 5.30
N LEU A 70 -33.03 -35.91 6.56
CA LEU A 70 -31.97 -36.15 7.53
C LEU A 70 -31.02 -37.28 7.13
N GLY A 71 -29.74 -37.17 7.55
CA GLY A 71 -28.74 -38.25 7.43
C GLY A 71 -27.51 -38.03 8.33
N THR A 72 -27.70 -38.27 9.63
CA THR A 72 -26.73 -38.76 10.65
C THR A 72 -25.26 -38.27 10.64
N CYS A 73 -24.95 -37.38 11.61
CA CYS A 73 -23.60 -37.22 12.18
C CYS A 73 -23.19 -38.45 12.98
N VAL A 74 -21.95 -38.90 12.79
CA VAL A 74 -21.22 -39.75 13.74
C VAL A 74 -20.18 -38.86 14.42
N LEU A 75 -20.20 -38.86 15.76
CA LEU A 75 -19.36 -38.13 16.72
C LEU A 75 -19.85 -36.71 17.13
N GLY A 76 -20.67 -36.70 18.18
CA GLY A 76 -20.34 -35.91 19.37
C GLY A 76 -20.48 -34.39 19.32
N CYS A 77 -21.58 -33.85 18.82
CA CYS A 77 -22.02 -32.50 19.19
C CYS A 77 -23.34 -32.59 19.97
N SER A 78 -23.25 -32.26 21.25
CA SER A 78 -24.40 -31.92 22.10
C SER A 78 -25.27 -30.89 21.40
N GLN A 79 -26.59 -31.09 21.48
CA GLN A 79 -27.65 -30.27 20.91
C GLN A 79 -27.36 -28.77 21.09
N VAL A 80 -27.07 -28.08 19.99
CA VAL A 80 -27.29 -26.63 19.92
C VAL A 80 -28.75 -26.46 19.55
N ASP A 81 -29.53 -26.04 20.53
CA ASP A 81 -30.92 -25.61 20.36
C ASP A 81 -31.07 -24.73 19.13
N LYS A 82 -32.10 -24.98 18.31
CA LYS A 82 -32.61 -24.02 17.33
C LYS A 82 -33.10 -22.78 18.08
N LYS A 83 -32.18 -21.89 18.45
CA LYS A 83 -32.53 -20.53 18.90
C LYS A 83 -33.24 -19.85 17.73
N LYS A 84 -34.51 -19.52 17.97
CA LYS A 84 -35.30 -18.53 17.22
C LYS A 84 -34.36 -17.45 16.66
N GLU A 85 -34.40 -17.23 15.35
CA GLU A 85 -34.02 -15.93 14.79
C GLU A 85 -34.77 -14.89 15.61
N SER A 86 -34.03 -14.08 16.37
CA SER A 86 -34.64 -13.11 17.26
C SER A 86 -35.38 -12.12 16.39
N THR A 87 -36.69 -11.99 16.63
CA THR A 87 -37.45 -10.78 16.31
C THR A 87 -36.61 -9.56 16.70
N MET A 88 -36.70 -8.47 15.92
CA MET A 88 -35.99 -7.22 16.26
C MET A 88 -36.21 -6.90 17.74
N PRO A 89 -35.19 -6.50 18.51
CA PRO A 89 -35.40 -6.08 19.88
C PRO A 89 -36.28 -4.82 19.84
N GLU A 90 -37.58 -5.00 20.06
CA GLU A 90 -38.67 -4.07 19.72
C GLU A 90 -38.65 -2.71 20.45
N ASN A 91 -37.64 -2.38 21.26
CA ASN A 91 -37.66 -1.17 22.10
C ASN A 91 -36.30 -0.47 22.27
N LYS A 92 -35.44 -0.45 21.22
CA LYS A 92 -34.21 0.36 21.21
C LYS A 92 -34.28 1.43 20.13
N ASP A 93 -34.20 2.70 20.52
CA ASP A 93 -34.06 3.84 19.61
C ASP A 93 -32.62 4.34 19.64
N ILE A 94 -32.04 4.58 18.46
CA ILE A 94 -30.70 5.15 18.34
C ILE A 94 -30.87 6.67 18.35
N ILE A 95 -30.22 7.36 19.29
CA ILE A 95 -30.33 8.81 19.45
C ILE A 95 -29.06 9.56 19.05
N GLY A 96 -27.98 8.85 18.76
CA GLY A 96 -26.75 9.42 18.22
C GLY A 96 -25.65 8.40 18.05
N ILE A 97 -24.70 8.73 17.19
CA ILE A 97 -23.42 8.05 17.03
C ILE A 97 -22.34 9.13 16.94
N GLU A 98 -21.21 8.85 17.57
CA GLU A 98 -19.99 9.65 17.49
C GLU A 98 -18.92 8.77 16.85
N ASP A 99 -18.37 9.19 15.71
CA ASP A 99 -17.30 8.49 15.02
C ASP A 99 -15.92 9.08 15.36
N TYR A 100 -14.90 8.23 15.28
CA TYR A 100 -13.51 8.55 15.56
C TYR A 100 -12.59 8.36 14.35
N PHE A 101 -13.14 8.40 13.13
CA PHE A 101 -12.36 8.11 11.92
C PHE A 101 -11.26 9.15 11.66
N LEU A 102 -11.55 10.44 11.82
CA LEU A 102 -10.57 11.51 11.54
C LEU A 102 -9.30 11.39 12.36
N SER A 103 -9.42 11.08 13.66
CA SER A 103 -8.28 10.89 14.56
C SER A 103 -7.42 9.68 14.19
N SER A 104 -7.95 8.80 13.36
CA SER A 104 -7.34 7.55 12.94
C SER A 104 -7.09 7.52 11.43
N ILE A 105 -7.09 8.67 10.75
CA ILE A 105 -6.54 8.76 9.40
C ILE A 105 -5.01 8.65 9.52
N PRO A 106 -4.40 7.54 9.05
CA PRO A 106 -3.03 7.16 9.43
C PRO A 106 -1.96 8.15 8.97
N TYR A 107 -2.25 8.91 7.92
CA TYR A 107 -1.31 9.77 7.20
C TYR A 107 -1.67 11.25 7.34
N LEU A 108 -2.60 11.60 8.23
CA LEU A 108 -3.08 12.98 8.40
C LEU A 108 -1.94 13.95 8.76
N GLN A 109 -0.95 13.47 9.52
CA GLN A 109 0.18 14.29 9.99
C GLN A 109 1.23 14.57 8.92
N SER A 110 1.30 13.76 7.86
CA SER A 110 2.24 13.98 6.75
C SER A 110 1.53 14.71 5.59
N PRO A 111 1.90 15.97 5.29
CA PRO A 111 1.28 16.73 4.19
C PRO A 111 1.39 16.01 2.85
N TYR A 112 2.53 15.38 2.59
CA TYR A 112 2.80 14.69 1.34
C TYR A 112 1.93 13.43 1.21
N PHE A 113 1.93 12.54 2.20
CA PHE A 113 1.15 11.30 2.16
C PHE A 113 -0.34 11.58 2.09
N PHE A 114 -0.82 12.55 2.85
CA PHE A 114 -2.21 12.98 2.80
C PHE A 114 -2.60 13.49 1.43
N LYS A 115 -1.83 14.43 0.87
CA LYS A 115 -2.09 14.96 -0.46
C LYS A 115 -2.15 13.87 -1.53
N LYS A 116 -1.17 12.97 -1.57
CA LYS A 116 -1.13 11.86 -2.54
C LYS A 116 -2.30 10.91 -2.36
N GLY A 117 -2.67 10.58 -1.12
CA GLY A 117 -3.80 9.70 -0.88
C GLY A 117 -5.13 10.27 -1.28
N ILE A 118 -5.36 11.54 -0.95
CA ILE A 118 -6.57 12.24 -1.39
C ILE A 118 -6.64 12.30 -2.93
N LEU A 119 -5.55 12.62 -3.63
CA LEU A 119 -5.55 12.68 -5.10
C LEU A 119 -5.79 11.31 -5.76
N LEU A 120 -5.27 10.22 -5.19
CA LEU A 120 -5.45 8.87 -5.72
C LEU A 120 -6.88 8.36 -5.56
N ILE A 121 -7.49 8.62 -4.40
CA ILE A 121 -8.85 8.17 -4.06
C ILE A 121 -9.89 9.06 -4.75
N PHE A 122 -9.74 10.38 -4.63
CA PHE A 122 -10.76 11.35 -4.99
C PHE A 122 -10.47 12.08 -6.30
N GLY A 123 -9.31 11.88 -6.93
CA GLY A 123 -9.01 12.37 -8.27
C GLY A 123 -7.97 13.50 -8.33
N ASN A 124 -7.20 13.51 -9.42
CA ASN A 124 -6.08 14.44 -9.66
C ASN A 124 -6.51 15.86 -10.04
N GLU A 125 -7.80 16.09 -10.28
CA GLU A 125 -8.37 17.39 -10.60
C GLU A 125 -8.51 18.32 -9.37
N ILE A 126 -8.43 17.77 -8.15
CA ILE A 126 -8.56 18.54 -6.92
C ILE A 126 -7.26 19.35 -6.70
N PRO A 127 -7.32 20.69 -6.55
CA PRO A 127 -6.11 21.49 -6.36
C PRO A 127 -5.39 21.14 -5.05
N ALA A 128 -4.06 20.98 -5.13
CA ALA A 128 -3.22 20.63 -3.97
C ALA A 128 -3.41 21.56 -2.76
N ASN A 129 -3.60 22.86 -3.00
CA ASN A 129 -3.81 23.85 -1.94
C ASN A 129 -5.12 23.64 -1.18
N GLU A 130 -6.15 23.13 -1.84
CA GLU A 130 -7.46 22.87 -1.22
C GLU A 130 -7.41 21.59 -0.39
N ILE A 131 -6.66 20.58 -0.85
CA ILE A 131 -6.37 19.37 -0.06
C ILE A 131 -5.60 19.72 1.22
N GLU A 132 -4.61 20.61 1.12
CA GLU A 132 -3.82 21.03 2.29
C GLU A 132 -4.65 21.83 3.30
N LYS A 133 -5.58 22.68 2.84
CA LYS A 133 -6.54 23.34 3.73
C LYS A 133 -7.43 22.32 4.45
N MET A 134 -7.96 21.33 3.73
CA MET A 134 -8.75 20.26 4.33
C MET A 134 -7.97 19.50 5.40
N ARG A 135 -6.70 19.17 5.12
CA ARG A 135 -5.80 18.53 6.09
C ARG A 135 -5.67 19.35 7.37
N HIS A 136 -5.43 20.65 7.23
CA HIS A 136 -5.35 21.56 8.37
C HIS A 136 -6.66 21.61 9.17
N ASP A 137 -7.80 21.66 8.48
CA ASP A 137 -9.10 21.70 9.13
C ASP A 137 -9.40 20.39 9.88
N MET A 138 -8.98 19.24 9.33
CA MET A 138 -9.06 17.94 10.01
C MET A 138 -8.17 17.91 11.27
N ILE A 139 -6.92 18.37 11.18
CA ILE A 139 -5.99 18.42 12.33
C ILE A 139 -6.49 19.34 13.42
N ASN A 140 -7.04 20.49 13.05
CA ASN A 140 -7.54 21.50 13.98
C ASN A 140 -8.95 21.18 14.53
N GLY A 141 -9.55 20.06 14.09
CA GLY A 141 -10.88 19.65 14.53
C GLY A 141 -12.02 20.56 14.05
N VAL A 142 -11.80 21.33 12.98
CA VAL A 142 -12.79 22.23 12.37
C VAL A 142 -13.39 21.66 11.08
N PHE A 143 -12.88 20.51 10.60
CA PHE A 143 -13.48 19.77 9.50
C PHE A 143 -14.94 19.43 9.80
N GLU A 144 -15.83 19.74 8.86
CA GLU A 144 -17.26 19.47 8.96
C GLU A 144 -17.48 17.95 8.95
N LYS A 145 -17.82 17.36 10.09
CA LYS A 145 -18.17 15.93 10.21
C LYS A 145 -19.55 15.64 9.61
N PRO A 146 -19.81 14.41 9.13
CA PRO A 146 -21.14 14.04 8.67
C PRO A 146 -22.11 13.95 9.84
N LYS A 147 -23.39 14.17 9.55
CA LYS A 147 -24.48 13.81 10.46
C LYS A 147 -24.86 12.36 10.23
N TYR A 148 -25.40 11.72 11.25
CA TYR A 148 -25.86 10.34 11.17
C TYR A 148 -27.37 10.24 11.38
N GLU A 149 -28.02 9.50 10.49
CA GLU A 149 -29.43 9.14 10.57
C GLU A 149 -29.59 7.62 10.54
N PHE A 150 -30.71 7.12 11.06
CA PHE A 150 -30.96 5.69 11.19
C PHE A 150 -32.34 5.34 10.65
N ASP A 151 -32.38 4.50 9.63
CA ASP A 151 -33.62 4.08 8.98
C ASP A 151 -33.60 2.57 8.69
N SER A 152 -34.72 2.01 8.25
CA SER A 152 -34.83 0.63 7.75
C SER A 152 -34.64 0.65 6.23
N LEU A 153 -33.44 0.28 5.76
CA LEU A 153 -33.00 0.54 4.38
C LEU A 153 -33.43 -0.52 3.36
N GLY A 154 -34.16 -1.55 3.80
CA GLY A 154 -34.59 -2.67 2.96
C GLY A 154 -33.49 -3.70 2.69
N GLU A 155 -33.83 -4.79 2.01
CA GLU A 155 -32.87 -5.87 1.76
C GLU A 155 -31.69 -5.39 0.90
N GLY A 156 -30.47 -5.71 1.33
CA GLY A 156 -29.24 -5.47 0.58
C GLY A 156 -28.65 -4.06 0.70
N LYS A 157 -29.25 -3.16 1.49
CA LYS A 157 -28.70 -1.83 1.76
C LYS A 157 -28.42 -1.66 3.24
N TYR A 158 -27.20 -1.26 3.57
CA TYR A 158 -26.76 -1.09 4.96
C TYR A 158 -26.40 0.35 5.32
N GLY A 159 -26.13 1.18 4.32
CA GLY A 159 -25.95 2.61 4.47
C GLY A 159 -26.03 3.33 3.12
N TYR A 160 -26.13 4.65 3.18
CA TYR A 160 -25.89 5.55 2.06
C TYR A 160 -25.55 6.95 2.58
N TYR A 161 -24.78 7.69 1.78
CA TYR A 161 -24.46 9.09 2.00
C TYR A 161 -25.31 9.99 1.10
N TYR A 162 -25.82 11.09 1.66
CA TYR A 162 -26.45 12.16 0.91
C TYR A 162 -26.34 13.50 1.62
N ASN A 163 -25.70 14.48 0.96
CA ASN A 163 -25.70 15.90 1.36
C ASN A 163 -25.30 16.15 2.83
N GLY A 164 -24.17 15.57 3.26
CA GLY A 164 -23.64 15.72 4.62
C GLY A 164 -24.27 14.78 5.65
N ILE A 165 -25.14 13.85 5.23
CA ILE A 165 -25.82 12.89 6.10
C ILE A 165 -25.44 11.47 5.67
N ILE A 166 -24.92 10.68 6.61
CA ILE A 166 -24.75 9.24 6.48
C ILE A 166 -25.97 8.57 7.12
N THR A 167 -26.78 7.90 6.32
CA THR A 167 -27.90 7.10 6.83
C THR A 167 -27.46 5.66 6.97
N LEU A 168 -27.66 5.07 8.15
CA LEU A 168 -27.29 3.68 8.45
C LEU A 168 -28.54 2.83 8.71
N ASP A 169 -28.46 1.55 8.35
CA ASP A 169 -29.53 0.60 8.65
C ASP A 169 -29.62 0.36 10.18
N LYS A 170 -30.80 0.66 10.75
CA LYS A 170 -31.06 0.54 12.20
C LYS A 170 -30.83 -0.89 12.69
N PHE A 171 -31.16 -1.89 11.89
CA PHE A 171 -30.95 -3.29 12.26
C PHE A 171 -29.46 -3.63 12.33
N LEU A 172 -28.65 -3.19 11.37
CA LEU A 172 -27.20 -3.36 11.39
C LEU A 172 -26.58 -2.76 12.65
N VAL A 173 -26.89 -1.51 12.97
CA VAL A 173 -26.34 -0.83 14.16
C VAL A 173 -26.68 -1.57 15.44
N ILE A 174 -27.94 -1.99 15.60
CA ILE A 174 -28.40 -2.73 16.79
C ILE A 174 -27.73 -4.12 16.87
N LYS A 175 -27.62 -4.86 15.75
CA LYS A 175 -27.03 -6.21 15.75
C LYS A 175 -25.52 -6.19 15.96
N ALA A 176 -24.84 -5.14 15.52
CA ALA A 176 -23.41 -4.95 15.69
C ALA A 176 -22.97 -4.83 17.17
N GLN A 177 -23.91 -4.50 18.08
CA GLN A 177 -23.67 -4.55 19.52
C GLN A 177 -23.26 -5.96 19.96
N ASP A 178 -24.05 -6.97 19.60
CA ASP A 178 -23.96 -8.32 20.16
C ASP A 178 -23.27 -9.31 19.20
N ASN A 179 -22.92 -8.87 17.99
CA ASN A 179 -22.35 -9.73 16.96
C ASN A 179 -21.24 -9.01 16.18
N PHE A 180 -20.03 -9.56 16.29
CA PHE A 180 -18.82 -9.02 15.67
C PHE A 180 -18.86 -9.00 14.14
N LYS A 181 -19.58 -9.92 13.48
CA LYS A 181 -19.74 -9.92 12.02
C LYS A 181 -20.48 -8.66 11.58
N TYR A 182 -21.57 -8.34 12.28
CA TYR A 182 -22.33 -7.11 12.03
C TYR A 182 -21.54 -5.88 12.44
N ARG A 183 -20.69 -5.98 13.47
CA ARG A 183 -19.79 -4.89 13.87
C ARG A 183 -18.74 -4.55 12.82
N TRP A 184 -18.17 -5.56 12.18
CA TRP A 184 -17.27 -5.39 11.05
C TRP A 184 -18.00 -4.80 9.85
N ALA A 185 -19.17 -5.35 9.51
CA ALA A 185 -19.98 -4.81 8.43
C ALA A 185 -20.38 -3.34 8.68
N LEU A 186 -20.71 -2.97 9.91
CA LEU A 186 -20.99 -1.60 10.29
C LEU A 186 -19.78 -0.68 10.09
N LEU A 187 -18.58 -1.10 10.49
CA LEU A 187 -17.35 -0.34 10.23
C LEU A 187 -17.14 -0.10 8.73
N LEU A 188 -17.26 -1.15 7.91
CA LEU A 188 -17.07 -1.04 6.46
C LEU A 188 -18.04 -0.04 5.82
N VAL A 189 -19.32 -0.16 6.15
CA VAL A 189 -20.36 0.75 5.66
C VAL A 189 -20.06 2.18 6.12
N MET A 190 -19.75 2.36 7.41
CA MET A 190 -19.46 3.69 7.92
C MET A 190 -18.24 4.31 7.23
N LEU A 191 -17.16 3.55 6.98
CA LEU A 191 -15.98 4.05 6.27
C LEU A 191 -16.28 4.40 4.81
N GLU A 192 -17.04 3.55 4.11
CA GLU A 192 -17.43 3.78 2.71
C GLU A 192 -18.21 5.09 2.59
N GLU A 193 -19.27 5.26 3.39
CA GLU A 193 -20.09 6.46 3.39
C GLU A 193 -19.33 7.70 3.90
N TYR A 194 -18.31 7.51 4.76
CA TYR A 194 -17.41 8.59 5.16
C TYR A 194 -16.50 9.03 4.02
N GLY A 195 -16.02 8.10 3.19
CA GLY A 195 -15.26 8.42 1.99
C GLY A 195 -16.09 9.28 1.01
N HIS A 196 -17.34 8.91 0.75
CA HIS A 196 -18.28 9.72 -0.04
C HIS A 196 -18.50 11.13 0.58
N HIS A 197 -18.52 11.21 1.90
CA HIS A 197 -18.58 12.51 2.58
C HIS A 197 -17.34 13.36 2.36
N ILE A 198 -16.13 12.79 2.44
CA ILE A 198 -14.88 13.48 2.14
C ILE A 198 -14.88 13.99 0.70
N ASP A 199 -15.28 13.17 -0.28
CA ASP A 199 -15.37 13.58 -1.69
C ASP A 199 -16.31 14.77 -1.87
N TYR A 200 -17.52 14.68 -1.30
CA TYR A 200 -18.49 15.76 -1.34
C TYR A 200 -17.93 17.06 -0.75
N ILE A 201 -17.31 17.00 0.42
CA ILE A 201 -16.72 18.18 1.08
C ILE A 201 -15.60 18.77 0.23
N LEU A 202 -14.70 17.96 -0.31
CA LEU A 202 -13.65 18.40 -1.22
C LEU A 202 -14.20 19.10 -2.46
N ARG A 203 -15.18 18.48 -3.13
CA ARG A 203 -15.70 18.95 -4.43
C ARG A 203 -16.65 20.14 -4.34
N ASN A 204 -17.33 20.29 -3.21
CA ASN A 204 -18.42 21.26 -3.05
C ASN A 204 -18.16 22.33 -1.98
N LYS A 205 -17.23 22.12 -1.03
CA LYS A 205 -16.90 23.10 0.01
C LYS A 205 -15.51 23.69 -0.15
N TYR A 206 -14.50 22.85 -0.34
CA TYR A 206 -13.13 23.32 -0.57
C TYR A 206 -12.90 23.73 -2.02
N THR A 207 -13.65 23.14 -2.95
CA THR A 207 -13.60 23.50 -4.37
C THR A 207 -15.00 23.78 -4.91
N SER A 208 -15.06 24.16 -6.19
CA SER A 208 -16.30 24.35 -6.95
C SER A 208 -16.37 23.40 -8.14
N ILE A 209 -15.69 22.26 -8.09
CA ILE A 209 -15.63 21.28 -9.18
C ILE A 209 -16.99 20.58 -9.32
N GLY A 210 -17.61 20.24 -8.18
CA GLY A 210 -18.84 19.47 -8.12
C GLY A 210 -18.71 18.06 -8.69
N GLY A 211 -19.87 17.39 -8.82
CA GLY A 211 -19.94 15.98 -9.22
C GLY A 211 -19.30 15.04 -8.19
N ASP A 212 -19.09 13.79 -8.62
CA ASP A 212 -18.46 12.74 -7.83
C ASP A 212 -17.13 12.33 -8.48
N ALA A 213 -16.23 11.76 -7.68
CA ALA A 213 -15.03 11.13 -8.20
C ALA A 213 -15.35 9.96 -9.15
N LYS A 214 -14.34 9.52 -9.91
CA LYS A 214 -14.50 8.35 -10.79
C LYS A 214 -14.41 7.07 -9.98
N GLY A 215 -15.40 6.19 -10.17
CA GLY A 215 -15.45 4.89 -9.49
C GLY A 215 -16.30 4.97 -8.23
N ASP A 216 -16.01 4.10 -7.27
CA ASP A 216 -16.59 4.13 -5.93
C ASP A 216 -15.51 4.60 -4.94
N GLU A 217 -15.32 5.91 -4.83
CA GLU A 217 -14.27 6.52 -4.01
C GLU A 217 -14.47 6.26 -2.52
N GLY A 218 -15.71 6.08 -2.08
CA GLY A 218 -16.05 5.61 -0.73
C GLY A 218 -15.44 4.25 -0.45
N GLN A 219 -15.64 3.30 -1.36
CA GLN A 219 -15.10 1.95 -1.18
C GLN A 219 -13.57 1.92 -1.24
N ILE A 220 -12.97 2.73 -2.13
CA ILE A 220 -11.50 2.87 -2.21
C ILE A 220 -10.96 3.45 -0.90
N PHE A 221 -11.60 4.50 -0.36
CA PHE A 221 -11.25 5.10 0.94
C PHE A 221 -11.34 4.07 2.08
N ALA A 222 -12.41 3.28 2.14
CA ALA A 222 -12.56 2.25 3.15
C ALA A 222 -11.43 1.22 3.09
N GLY A 223 -11.06 0.76 1.89
CA GLY A 223 -9.93 -0.14 1.70
C GLY A 223 -8.61 0.49 2.15
N ASP A 224 -8.34 1.74 1.76
CA ASP A 224 -7.15 2.49 2.15
C ASP A 224 -7.05 2.61 3.68
N TYR A 225 -8.15 3.00 4.33
CA TYR A 225 -8.23 3.15 5.77
C TYR A 225 -7.94 1.83 6.50
N ILE A 226 -8.48 0.71 6.01
CA ILE A 226 -8.29 -0.63 6.60
C ILE A 226 -6.85 -1.09 6.46
N HIS A 227 -6.28 -0.93 5.27
CA HIS A 227 -4.89 -1.31 5.00
C HIS A 227 -3.94 -0.55 5.91
N TYR A 228 -4.09 0.77 6.00
CA TYR A 228 -3.14 1.60 6.71
C TYR A 228 -3.36 1.72 8.22
N ASN A 229 -4.53 1.38 8.74
CA ASN A 229 -4.66 1.18 10.17
C ASN A 229 -4.34 -0.27 10.59
N ASP A 230 -3.89 -1.12 9.66
CA ASP A 230 -3.66 -2.55 9.84
C ASP A 230 -4.87 -3.26 10.49
N LEU A 231 -6.09 -2.86 10.13
CA LEU A 231 -7.32 -3.30 10.83
C LEU A 231 -7.64 -4.78 10.64
N LEU A 232 -6.86 -5.48 9.83
CA LEU A 232 -6.90 -6.94 9.75
C LEU A 232 -6.19 -7.60 10.94
N GLU A 233 -5.26 -6.91 11.58
CA GLU A 233 -4.40 -7.39 12.67
C GLU A 233 -4.46 -6.52 13.93
N SER A 234 -5.02 -5.30 13.85
CA SER A 234 -5.01 -4.33 14.94
C SER A 234 -6.38 -4.15 15.61
N ASN A 235 -6.35 -3.51 16.78
CA ASN A 235 -7.53 -3.03 17.50
C ASN A 235 -7.90 -1.62 17.01
N LEU A 236 -9.19 -1.33 16.93
CA LEU A 236 -9.70 0.01 16.65
C LEU A 236 -10.99 0.27 17.41
N HIS A 237 -11.00 1.32 18.23
CA HIS A 237 -12.23 1.95 18.67
C HIS A 237 -12.70 2.93 17.58
N TYR A 238 -13.86 2.71 16.98
CA TYR A 238 -14.29 3.51 15.82
C TYR A 238 -15.56 4.33 16.03
N ALA A 239 -16.42 3.93 16.98
CA ALA A 239 -17.64 4.68 17.26
C ALA A 239 -18.18 4.46 18.67
N THR A 240 -18.87 5.48 19.17
CA THR A 240 -19.72 5.40 20.37
C THR A 240 -21.18 5.62 19.94
N VAL A 241 -22.09 4.69 20.25
CA VAL A 241 -23.52 4.80 19.93
C VAL A 241 -24.32 5.02 21.21
N LYS A 242 -25.23 6.00 21.17
CA LYS A 242 -26.19 6.30 22.23
C LYS A 242 -27.54 5.70 21.87
N LEU A 243 -28.01 4.77 22.70
CA LEU A 243 -29.32 4.13 22.57
C LEU A 243 -30.24 4.56 23.71
N VAL A 244 -31.52 4.71 23.41
CA VAL A 244 -32.59 4.83 24.40
C VAL A 244 -33.39 3.55 24.41
N LYS A 245 -33.47 2.92 25.58
CA LYS A 245 -34.39 1.81 25.85
C LYS A 245 -35.56 2.34 26.66
N LYS A 246 -36.79 2.06 26.22
CA LYS A 246 -37.97 2.25 27.08
C LYS A 246 -38.09 1.03 27.98
N ASN A 247 -38.14 1.25 29.30
CA ASN A 247 -38.50 0.19 30.23
C ASN A 247 -40.02 -0.07 30.20
N ASP A 248 -40.48 -1.13 30.87
CA ASP A 248 -41.90 -1.50 30.93
C ASP A 248 -42.78 -0.41 31.60
N ALA A 249 -42.16 0.52 32.32
CA ALA A 249 -42.81 1.69 32.92
C ALA A 249 -42.79 2.94 32.01
N GLY A 250 -42.32 2.83 30.76
CA GLY A 250 -42.23 3.93 29.80
C GLY A 250 -41.12 4.95 30.07
N THR A 251 -40.28 4.74 31.10
CA THR A 251 -39.11 5.57 31.38
C THR A 251 -38.02 5.30 30.35
N ARG A 252 -37.40 6.38 29.84
CA ARG A 252 -36.28 6.31 28.90
C ARG A 252 -34.99 6.12 29.69
N GLN A 253 -34.28 5.03 29.43
CA GLN A 253 -32.93 4.81 29.93
C GLN A 253 -31.94 4.90 28.77
N GLU A 254 -30.95 5.77 28.91
CA GLU A 254 -29.85 5.91 27.95
C GLU A 254 -28.78 4.85 28.21
N HIS A 255 -28.28 4.26 27.13
CA HIS A 255 -27.21 3.28 27.11
C HIS A 255 -26.17 3.74 26.10
N ILE A 256 -24.91 3.82 26.55
CA ILE A 256 -23.77 4.13 25.71
C ILE A 256 -23.09 2.81 25.34
N ILE A 257 -22.78 2.63 24.07
CA ILE A 257 -22.16 1.41 23.53
C ILE A 257 -20.93 1.81 22.75
N GLU A 258 -19.80 1.23 23.12
CA GLU A 258 -18.54 1.37 22.40
C GLU A 258 -18.44 0.29 21.32
N TYR A 259 -18.08 0.71 20.10
CA TYR A 259 -17.90 -0.17 18.96
C TYR A 259 -16.40 -0.31 18.68
N ASP A 260 -15.88 -1.45 19.11
CA ASP A 260 -14.48 -1.82 18.96
C ASP A 260 -14.32 -3.00 17.99
N ILE A 261 -13.31 -2.91 17.13
CA ILE A 261 -12.68 -4.05 16.49
C ILE A 261 -11.51 -4.47 17.38
N LEU A 262 -11.49 -5.73 17.81
CA LEU A 262 -10.42 -6.30 18.65
C LEU A 262 -9.69 -7.36 17.84
N GLU A 263 -8.38 -7.56 17.98
CA GLU A 263 -7.48 -8.41 17.18
C GLU A 263 -8.07 -9.80 16.87
N ASP A 264 -8.74 -10.42 17.85
CA ASP A 264 -9.36 -11.75 17.69
C ASP A 264 -10.86 -11.73 17.33
N ASN A 265 -11.49 -10.55 17.23
CA ASN A 265 -12.93 -10.39 17.12
C ASN A 265 -13.37 -9.20 16.23
N PRO A 266 -13.74 -9.42 14.96
CA PRO A 266 -13.92 -10.71 14.28
C PRO A 266 -12.62 -11.49 14.09
N PRO A 267 -12.67 -12.82 13.91
CA PRO A 267 -11.54 -13.58 13.42
C PRO A 267 -11.04 -13.00 12.10
N LYS A 268 -9.72 -12.94 11.96
CA LYS A 268 -9.03 -12.44 10.76
C LYS A 268 -9.51 -13.07 9.45
N SER A 269 -9.83 -14.36 9.43
CA SER A 269 -10.40 -15.05 8.26
C SER A 269 -11.74 -14.44 7.82
N MET A 270 -12.57 -13.99 8.77
CA MET A 270 -13.83 -13.32 8.47
C MET A 270 -13.61 -11.90 7.96
N ARG A 271 -12.69 -11.14 8.56
CA ARG A 271 -12.37 -9.78 8.05
C ARG A 271 -11.97 -9.81 6.58
N ARG A 272 -11.19 -10.83 6.19
CA ARG A 272 -10.76 -11.13 4.82
C ARG A 272 -11.84 -11.72 3.92
N GLU A 273 -12.97 -12.18 4.45
CA GLU A 273 -14.08 -12.64 3.60
C GLU A 273 -14.86 -11.46 3.05
N PHE A 274 -14.97 -10.38 3.83
CA PHE A 274 -15.64 -9.14 3.42
C PHE A 274 -14.81 -8.28 2.47
N ILE A 275 -13.51 -8.55 2.38
CA ILE A 275 -12.55 -7.84 1.55
C ILE A 275 -11.73 -8.94 0.90
N GLU A 276 -11.97 -9.32 -0.37
CA GLU A 276 -11.15 -10.33 -1.07
C GLU A 276 -9.69 -9.84 -1.21
N TYR A 277 -8.97 -9.89 -0.10
CA TYR A 277 -7.64 -9.34 0.07
C TYR A 277 -6.66 -10.44 -0.33
N SER A 278 -6.09 -10.35 -1.54
CA SER A 278 -4.94 -11.19 -1.88
C SER A 278 -3.79 -10.74 -1.00
N ASN A 279 -3.57 -11.48 0.07
CA ASN A 279 -2.68 -11.12 1.15
C ASN A 279 -1.21 -11.26 0.74
N ASN A 280 -0.76 -10.35 -0.11
CA ASN A 280 0.65 -10.05 -0.25
C ASN A 280 0.82 -8.60 0.18
N ARG A 281 1.16 -8.38 1.43
CA ARG A 281 1.59 -7.09 2.01
C ARG A 281 2.81 -6.44 1.30
N PHE A 282 3.30 -7.05 0.21
CA PHE A 282 4.32 -6.55 -0.70
C PHE A 282 3.80 -6.33 -2.13
N GLN A 283 2.50 -6.54 -2.35
CA GLN A 283 1.75 -6.07 -3.50
C GLN A 283 0.78 -5.06 -2.95
N ASP A 284 1.08 -3.80 -3.22
CA ASP A 284 0.26 -2.65 -2.85
C ASP A 284 -0.96 -2.56 -3.75
N LYS A 285 -1.61 -3.69 -3.92
CA LYS A 285 -2.72 -3.99 -4.81
C LYS A 285 -3.59 -5.01 -4.10
N ALA A 286 -4.88 -4.74 -4.01
CA ALA A 286 -5.84 -5.79 -3.74
C ALA A 286 -7.06 -5.58 -4.62
N THR A 287 -7.73 -6.68 -4.92
CA THR A 287 -8.97 -6.64 -5.68
C THR A 287 -10.11 -6.41 -4.71
N ILE A 288 -10.75 -5.24 -4.78
CA ILE A 288 -12.04 -5.04 -4.12
C ILE A 288 -13.13 -5.53 -5.06
N ARG A 289 -14.16 -6.15 -4.49
CA ARG A 289 -15.38 -6.45 -5.25
C ARG A 289 -16.41 -5.37 -4.92
N LEU A 290 -16.83 -4.60 -5.92
CA LEU A 290 -17.85 -3.56 -5.76
C LEU A 290 -19.24 -4.20 -5.54
N LYS A 291 -20.21 -3.40 -5.08
CA LYS A 291 -21.60 -3.84 -4.82
C LYS A 291 -22.27 -4.46 -6.04
N ASP A 292 -21.91 -4.04 -7.25
CA ASP A 292 -22.42 -4.58 -8.51
C ASP A 292 -21.75 -5.91 -8.94
N GLY A 293 -20.83 -6.41 -8.12
CA GLY A 293 -20.07 -7.63 -8.36
C GLY A 293 -18.85 -7.44 -9.27
N THR A 294 -18.56 -6.22 -9.72
CA THR A 294 -17.34 -5.94 -10.47
C THR A 294 -16.12 -6.03 -9.55
N GLU A 295 -15.03 -6.55 -10.09
CA GLU A 295 -13.74 -6.59 -9.40
C GLU A 295 -12.91 -5.40 -9.86
N GLN A 296 -12.47 -4.60 -8.91
CA GLN A 296 -11.57 -3.47 -9.13
C GLN A 296 -10.25 -3.77 -8.41
N GLU A 297 -9.16 -3.84 -9.18
CA GLU A 297 -7.82 -3.81 -8.60
C GLU A 297 -7.60 -2.40 -8.05
N VAL A 298 -7.57 -2.30 -6.72
CA VAL A 298 -7.17 -1.09 -6.02
C VAL A 298 -5.71 -1.23 -5.72
N GLU A 299 -4.91 -0.35 -6.30
CA GLU A 299 -3.52 -0.20 -5.89
C GLU A 299 -3.51 0.52 -4.54
N PHE A 300 -3.47 -0.24 -3.45
CA PHE A 300 -3.19 0.23 -2.09
C PHE A 300 -1.77 0.77 -2.00
N PHE A 301 -1.47 1.83 -2.74
CA PHE A 301 -0.35 2.71 -2.50
C PHE A 301 1.02 2.02 -2.43
N ALA A 302 1.54 1.59 -3.59
CA ALA A 302 2.94 1.15 -3.72
C ALA A 302 3.97 2.21 -3.33
N ILE A 303 3.49 3.43 -3.15
CA ILE A 303 4.27 4.64 -3.11
C ILE A 303 4.51 5.08 -1.66
N ARG A 304 3.80 4.52 -0.66
CA ARG A 304 4.08 4.94 0.73
C ARG A 304 5.40 4.45 1.30
N GLY A 305 6.06 3.48 0.64
CA GLY A 305 7.35 2.95 1.06
C GLY A 305 8.50 3.11 0.06
N LEU A 306 8.25 3.65 -1.14
CA LEU A 306 9.23 3.65 -2.24
C LEU A 306 9.68 5.06 -2.68
N GLY A 307 9.50 6.10 -1.86
CA GLY A 307 9.82 7.46 -2.28
C GLY A 307 9.50 8.56 -1.27
N ALA A 308 8.51 8.38 -0.40
CA ALA A 308 7.94 9.50 0.35
C ALA A 308 8.90 10.28 1.24
N MET A 309 9.92 9.63 1.82
CA MET A 309 10.98 10.33 2.54
C MET A 309 11.86 11.16 1.59
N HIS A 310 12.14 10.66 0.39
CA HIS A 310 12.84 11.39 -0.67
C HIS A 310 12.06 12.62 -1.10
N GLU A 311 10.76 12.48 -1.31
CA GLU A 311 9.90 13.61 -1.68
C GLU A 311 9.77 14.63 -0.54
N GLU A 312 9.61 14.21 0.72
CA GLU A 312 9.55 15.12 1.88
C GLU A 312 10.87 15.89 2.05
N ILE A 313 12.01 15.19 1.97
CA ILE A 313 13.34 15.82 1.99
C ILE A 313 13.48 16.81 0.83
N THR A 314 13.04 16.44 -0.37
CA THR A 314 13.15 17.26 -1.58
C THR A 314 12.28 18.51 -1.51
N GLU A 315 11.03 18.38 -1.07
CA GLU A 315 10.10 19.49 -0.85
C GLU A 315 10.69 20.47 0.17
N LYS A 316 11.18 19.94 1.30
CA LYS A 316 11.79 20.78 2.34
C LYS A 316 13.09 21.45 1.87
N ALA A 317 13.93 20.73 1.11
CA ALA A 317 15.16 21.29 0.54
C ALA A 317 14.88 22.39 -0.50
N ALA A 318 13.82 22.24 -1.30
CA ALA A 318 13.36 23.26 -2.24
C ALA A 318 12.91 24.52 -1.49
N GLN A 319 12.10 24.37 -0.44
CA GLN A 319 11.71 25.49 0.42
C GLN A 319 12.92 26.20 1.03
N ASP A 320 13.85 25.46 1.64
CA ASP A 320 15.02 26.02 2.34
C ASP A 320 16.05 26.67 1.39
N SER A 321 16.10 26.24 0.12
CA SER A 321 16.91 26.87 -0.93
C SER A 321 16.18 28.01 -1.67
N GLY A 322 14.87 28.16 -1.44
CA GLY A 322 14.00 29.09 -2.15
C GLY A 322 13.88 28.75 -3.65
N ILE A 323 13.82 27.46 -3.98
CA ILE A 323 13.39 26.92 -5.27
C ILE A 323 11.93 26.50 -5.17
N THR A 324 11.16 26.65 -6.25
CA THR A 324 9.80 26.14 -6.31
C THR A 324 9.82 24.61 -6.36
N TYR A 325 9.16 23.97 -5.39
CA TYR A 325 8.84 22.55 -5.47
C TYR A 325 7.67 22.37 -6.46
N ASP A 326 7.95 21.84 -7.65
CA ASP A 326 6.95 21.53 -8.66
C ASP A 326 7.05 20.06 -9.11
N LYS A 327 6.12 19.64 -9.96
CA LYS A 327 6.06 18.25 -10.46
C LYS A 327 7.33 17.82 -11.19
N ALA A 328 8.12 18.73 -11.76
CA ALA A 328 9.37 18.34 -12.39
C ALA A 328 10.36 17.85 -11.33
N LEU A 329 10.52 18.60 -10.24
CA LEU A 329 11.41 18.23 -9.14
C LEU A 329 10.96 16.93 -8.46
N GLU A 330 9.66 16.83 -8.16
CA GLU A 330 9.02 15.64 -7.58
C GLU A 330 9.22 14.41 -8.46
N PHE A 331 8.82 14.45 -9.73
CA PHE A 331 9.02 13.31 -10.64
C PHE A 331 10.48 13.02 -10.90
N GLY A 332 11.36 14.01 -10.81
CA GLY A 332 12.79 13.81 -10.89
C GLY A 332 13.29 12.95 -9.74
N CYS A 333 12.80 13.24 -8.54
CA CYS A 333 13.08 12.50 -7.32
C CYS A 333 12.56 11.07 -7.41
N GLU A 334 11.30 10.86 -7.82
CA GLU A 334 10.67 9.52 -7.95
C GLU A 334 11.28 8.67 -9.10
N TRP A 335 11.98 9.30 -10.06
CA TRP A 335 12.37 8.63 -11.30
C TRP A 335 13.38 7.49 -11.15
N PRO A 336 14.41 7.55 -10.31
CA PRO A 336 15.34 6.43 -10.13
C PRO A 336 14.64 5.14 -9.67
N ASP A 337 13.61 5.27 -8.83
CA ASP A 337 12.77 4.14 -8.39
C ASP A 337 11.85 3.65 -9.52
N LEU A 338 11.29 4.58 -10.31
CA LEU A 338 10.31 4.29 -11.34
C LEU A 338 10.73 4.71 -12.75
N PRO A 339 11.91 4.28 -13.26
CA PRO A 339 12.51 4.88 -14.43
C PRO A 339 11.81 4.43 -15.71
N CYS A 340 11.33 5.41 -16.48
CA CYS A 340 10.86 5.18 -17.84
C CYS A 340 11.99 4.89 -18.85
N GLU A 341 11.65 4.34 -20.02
CA GLU A 341 12.59 4.10 -21.11
C GLU A 341 13.33 5.37 -21.59
N SER A 342 12.67 6.54 -21.54
CA SER A 342 13.32 7.83 -21.78
C SER A 342 13.75 8.48 -20.47
N GLN A 343 15.04 8.78 -20.33
CA GLN A 343 15.57 9.54 -19.20
C GLN A 343 15.34 11.06 -19.31
N HIS A 344 14.87 11.55 -20.47
CA HIS A 344 14.68 12.97 -20.75
C HIS A 344 13.20 13.37 -20.81
N THR A 345 12.30 12.40 -20.79
CA THR A 345 10.87 12.67 -20.62
C THR A 345 10.62 12.81 -19.14
N VAL A 346 10.08 13.97 -18.73
CA VAL A 346 9.57 14.16 -17.37
C VAL A 346 8.34 13.26 -17.29
N ASN A 347 8.54 12.02 -16.86
CA ASN A 347 7.49 11.06 -16.60
C ASN A 347 8.10 9.93 -15.78
N ILE A 348 7.28 9.36 -14.92
CA ILE A 348 7.57 8.12 -14.20
C ILE A 348 6.70 7.00 -14.75
N CYS A 349 7.21 5.78 -14.71
CA CYS A 349 6.54 4.64 -15.29
C CYS A 349 6.05 3.74 -14.17
N TYR A 350 4.85 3.97 -13.66
CA TYR A 350 4.28 3.13 -12.59
C TYR A 350 4.17 1.66 -12.98
N ASN A 351 3.86 1.35 -14.24
CA ASN A 351 3.90 -0.02 -14.75
C ASN A 351 5.29 -0.67 -14.59
N ALA A 352 6.35 0.13 -14.45
CA ALA A 352 7.69 -0.38 -14.22
C ALA A 352 7.83 -1.10 -12.87
N LEU A 353 6.96 -0.87 -11.87
CA LEU A 353 6.92 -1.68 -10.64
C LEU A 353 6.58 -3.14 -10.93
N ILE A 354 5.61 -3.36 -11.82
CA ILE A 354 5.22 -4.69 -12.29
C ILE A 354 6.39 -5.29 -13.09
N GLU A 355 7.04 -4.49 -13.94
CA GLU A 355 8.20 -4.91 -14.73
C GLU A 355 9.47 -5.17 -13.89
N MET A 356 9.65 -4.50 -12.74
CA MET A 356 10.76 -4.77 -11.81
C MET A 356 10.70 -6.21 -11.31
N LYS A 357 9.52 -6.68 -10.92
CA LYS A 357 9.37 -8.03 -10.38
C LYS A 357 9.32 -9.10 -11.48
N SER A 358 8.88 -8.75 -12.69
CA SER A 358 8.60 -9.72 -13.76
C SER A 358 9.56 -9.72 -14.96
N ILE A 359 10.31 -8.64 -15.20
CA ILE A 359 11.16 -8.47 -16.41
C ILE A 359 12.59 -8.08 -16.02
N LYS A 360 13.49 -9.08 -15.94
CA LYS A 360 14.93 -8.90 -15.60
C LYS A 360 15.73 -7.93 -16.48
N HIS A 361 15.15 -7.42 -17.57
CA HIS A 361 15.81 -6.53 -18.50
C HIS A 361 15.22 -5.12 -18.53
N SER A 362 14.12 -4.87 -17.81
CA SER A 362 13.54 -3.54 -17.69
C SER A 362 14.53 -2.57 -17.05
N LYS A 363 14.37 -1.28 -17.33
CA LYS A 363 15.23 -0.25 -16.74
C LYS A 363 15.08 -0.21 -15.22
N ALA A 364 13.87 -0.37 -14.72
CA ALA A 364 13.57 -0.39 -13.29
C ALA A 364 14.18 -1.62 -12.59
N TYR A 365 14.16 -2.80 -13.20
CA TYR A 365 14.91 -3.94 -12.67
C TYR A 365 16.42 -3.64 -12.62
N LYS A 366 16.97 -3.02 -13.66
CA LYS A 366 18.39 -2.68 -13.72
C LYS A 366 18.80 -1.58 -12.72
N SER A 367 17.88 -0.68 -12.34
CA SER A 367 18.14 0.31 -11.30
C SER A 367 18.18 -0.32 -9.92
N HIS A 368 17.38 -1.34 -9.62
CA HIS A 368 17.39 -1.95 -8.28
C HIS A 368 18.36 -3.12 -8.14
N TYR A 369 18.45 -3.97 -9.17
CA TYR A 369 19.14 -5.27 -9.10
C TYR A 369 20.32 -5.39 -10.09
N GLY A 370 20.71 -4.32 -10.76
CA GLY A 370 21.60 -4.43 -11.91
C GLY A 370 22.59 -3.29 -12.07
N ILE A 371 22.95 -3.06 -13.34
CA ILE A 371 24.04 -2.15 -13.68
C ILE A 371 23.80 -0.70 -13.24
N TYR A 372 22.56 -0.31 -12.94
CA TYR A 372 22.17 1.04 -12.56
C TYR A 372 21.90 1.20 -11.06
N SER A 373 22.21 0.21 -10.21
CA SER A 373 22.07 0.32 -8.74
C SER A 373 22.82 1.49 -8.10
N TYR A 374 23.83 2.04 -8.79
CA TYR A 374 24.49 3.26 -8.33
C TYR A 374 23.57 4.52 -8.40
N TRP A 375 22.42 4.46 -9.07
CA TRP A 375 21.39 5.50 -8.99
C TRP A 375 20.78 5.59 -7.60
N HIS A 376 20.77 4.47 -6.86
CA HIS A 376 20.28 4.38 -5.48
C HIS A 376 21.43 4.37 -4.47
N ALA A 377 22.59 4.92 -4.82
CA ALA A 377 23.81 4.79 -4.01
C ALA A 377 24.16 3.34 -3.60
N MET A 378 23.77 2.35 -4.40
CA MET A 378 24.05 0.94 -4.15
C MET A 378 25.10 0.40 -5.13
N SER A 379 25.68 -0.74 -4.77
CA SER A 379 26.60 -1.45 -5.64
C SER A 379 25.86 -2.18 -6.77
N PRO A 380 26.29 -2.02 -8.04
CA PRO A 380 25.83 -2.85 -9.15
C PRO A 380 26.23 -4.32 -9.06
N GLY A 381 27.02 -4.70 -8.05
CA GLY A 381 27.42 -6.08 -7.78
C GLY A 381 28.81 -6.19 -7.16
N SER A 382 29.12 -7.38 -6.63
CA SER A 382 30.36 -7.66 -5.87
C SER A 382 31.67 -7.63 -6.65
N HIS A 383 31.61 -7.34 -7.95
CA HIS A 383 32.78 -7.19 -8.82
C HIS A 383 33.37 -5.79 -8.78
N MET A 384 32.68 -4.81 -8.16
CA MET A 384 33.15 -3.43 -8.03
C MET A 384 33.68 -3.14 -6.62
N THR A 385 34.68 -2.27 -6.50
CA THR A 385 35.07 -1.70 -5.21
C THR A 385 34.20 -0.51 -4.81
N ASN A 386 34.21 -0.13 -3.53
CA ASN A 386 33.50 1.07 -3.07
C ASN A 386 33.93 2.34 -3.83
N GLN A 387 35.23 2.50 -4.09
CA GLN A 387 35.78 3.61 -4.88
C GLN A 387 35.24 3.63 -6.32
N GLN A 388 35.09 2.46 -6.95
CA GLN A 388 34.54 2.36 -8.30
C GLN A 388 33.04 2.70 -8.33
N VAL A 389 32.27 2.31 -7.31
CA VAL A 389 30.85 2.69 -7.20
C VAL A 389 30.73 4.20 -7.01
N LYS A 390 31.50 4.79 -6.08
CA LYS A 390 31.60 6.26 -5.90
C LYS A 390 31.88 6.97 -7.23
N TYR A 391 32.85 6.49 -7.99
CA TYR A 391 33.22 7.08 -9.28
C TYR A 391 32.07 7.04 -10.30
N LYS A 392 31.31 5.93 -10.37
CA LYS A 392 30.10 5.85 -11.21
C LYS A 392 29.04 6.86 -10.78
N MET A 393 28.80 7.00 -9.47
CA MET A 393 27.86 7.98 -8.93
C MET A 393 28.25 9.40 -9.32
N LEU A 394 29.52 9.78 -9.18
CA LEU A 394 30.01 11.12 -9.54
C LEU A 394 29.86 11.42 -11.04
N ILE A 395 30.14 10.45 -11.92
CA ILE A 395 29.90 10.61 -13.36
C ILE A 395 28.41 10.79 -13.65
N GLN A 396 27.54 10.04 -12.97
CA GLN A 396 26.10 10.15 -13.19
C GLN A 396 25.55 11.47 -12.64
N ALA A 397 26.05 11.92 -11.50
CA ALA A 397 25.75 13.22 -10.93
C ALA A 397 26.15 14.35 -11.89
N GLU A 398 27.33 14.28 -12.51
CA GLU A 398 27.77 15.24 -13.53
C GLU A 398 26.77 15.33 -14.67
N ARG A 399 26.32 14.18 -15.19
CA ARG A 399 25.36 14.11 -16.29
C ARG A 399 24.02 14.73 -15.92
N TRP A 400 23.42 14.29 -14.81
CA TRP A 400 22.11 14.79 -14.38
C TRP A 400 22.16 16.28 -14.01
N TYR A 401 23.21 16.72 -13.33
CA TYR A 401 23.35 18.14 -12.98
C TYR A 401 23.56 19.02 -14.21
N THR A 402 24.41 18.59 -15.16
CA THR A 402 24.64 19.31 -16.41
C THR A 402 23.38 19.35 -17.28
N ASP A 403 22.65 18.25 -17.37
CA ASP A 403 21.34 18.22 -18.04
C ASP A 403 20.33 19.14 -17.33
N GLY A 404 20.37 19.20 -15.99
CA GLY A 404 19.58 20.14 -15.20
C GLY A 404 19.84 21.59 -15.63
N LEU A 405 21.10 22.03 -15.61
CA LEU A 405 21.46 23.40 -16.03
C LEU A 405 21.11 23.67 -17.49
N LYS A 406 21.34 22.70 -18.39
CA LYS A 406 21.04 22.84 -19.81
C LYS A 406 19.56 23.06 -20.08
N ASN A 407 18.69 22.39 -19.31
CA ASN A 407 17.23 22.48 -19.48
C ASN A 407 16.60 23.48 -18.49
N LYS A 408 17.40 24.33 -17.83
CA LYS A 408 16.92 25.25 -16.81
C LYS A 408 15.99 26.30 -17.41
N GLY A 409 14.79 26.42 -16.83
CA GLY A 409 13.74 27.33 -17.28
C GLY A 409 13.06 26.90 -18.59
N GLU A 410 13.42 25.74 -19.16
CA GLU A 410 12.67 25.18 -20.28
C GLU A 410 11.32 24.66 -19.79
N LYS A 411 10.27 24.93 -20.58
CA LYS A 411 8.99 24.25 -20.39
C LYS A 411 9.08 22.81 -20.91
N PRO A 412 8.40 21.84 -20.27
CA PRO A 412 8.42 20.46 -20.70
C PRO A 412 7.72 20.26 -22.04
N VAL A 413 8.19 19.26 -22.79
CA VAL A 413 7.48 18.76 -23.96
C VAL A 413 6.27 17.94 -23.45
N LYS A 414 5.06 18.47 -23.66
CA LYS A 414 3.73 17.93 -23.34
C LYS A 414 3.67 16.56 -22.64
N TYR A 415 3.09 16.57 -21.44
CA TYR A 415 2.71 15.39 -20.66
C TYR A 415 1.60 14.56 -21.33
N ARG A 416 1.55 13.25 -21.08
CA ARG A 416 0.51 12.35 -21.64
C ARG A 416 -0.87 12.62 -21.02
N ASP A 417 -0.88 13.18 -19.82
CA ASP A 417 -2.03 13.41 -18.95
C ASP A 417 -2.34 14.91 -18.75
N GLY A 418 -1.78 15.78 -19.60
CA GLY A 418 -2.21 17.18 -19.70
C GLY A 418 -1.76 18.11 -18.56
N ALA A 419 -1.02 17.62 -17.56
CA ALA A 419 -0.39 18.46 -16.55
C ALA A 419 0.65 19.41 -17.21
N THR A 420 0.36 20.71 -17.20
CA THR A 420 1.10 21.74 -17.97
C THR A 420 1.82 22.76 -17.09
N ASP A 421 1.82 22.59 -15.76
CA ASP A 421 2.19 23.63 -14.79
C ASP A 421 3.53 23.41 -14.08
N PHE A 422 4.60 23.11 -14.81
CA PHE A 422 5.96 23.18 -14.25
C PHE A 422 6.85 24.12 -15.06
N LYS A 423 7.63 24.93 -14.35
CA LYS A 423 8.30 26.14 -14.89
C LYS A 423 9.73 25.85 -15.32
N ASP A 424 10.34 24.80 -14.78
CA ASP A 424 11.74 24.50 -14.96
C ASP A 424 11.96 23.00 -15.14
N ARG A 425 12.08 22.54 -16.39
CA ARG A 425 12.39 21.15 -16.73
C ARG A 425 13.74 20.69 -16.15
N GLY A 426 14.68 21.60 -15.91
CA GLY A 426 15.96 21.27 -15.31
C GLY A 426 15.82 20.63 -13.94
N LEU A 427 14.78 21.00 -13.18
CA LEU A 427 14.47 20.43 -11.86
C LEU A 427 14.21 18.92 -11.90
N PHE A 428 13.73 18.36 -13.02
CA PHE A 428 13.59 16.91 -13.18
C PHE A 428 14.92 16.16 -13.12
N PHE A 429 15.97 16.72 -13.72
CA PHE A 429 17.29 16.08 -13.65
C PHE A 429 17.94 16.31 -12.28
N ILE A 430 17.68 17.46 -11.67
CA ILE A 430 18.13 17.74 -10.30
C ILE A 430 17.48 16.79 -9.30
N GLY A 431 16.17 16.52 -9.41
CA GLY A 431 15.47 15.56 -8.56
C GLY A 431 16.13 14.17 -8.56
N LYS A 432 16.59 13.68 -9.72
CA LYS A 432 17.31 12.38 -9.81
C LYS A 432 18.61 12.38 -9.03
N LEU A 433 19.33 13.50 -9.07
CA LEU A 433 20.55 13.67 -8.29
C LEU A 433 20.23 13.73 -6.80
N LEU A 434 19.18 14.43 -6.40
CA LEU A 434 18.75 14.52 -5.00
C LEU A 434 18.41 13.13 -4.44
N HIS A 435 17.65 12.32 -5.18
CA HIS A 435 17.36 10.93 -4.84
C HIS A 435 18.63 10.13 -4.51
N MET A 436 19.59 10.10 -5.45
CA MET A 436 20.87 9.39 -5.26
C MET A 436 21.66 9.90 -4.04
N ILE A 437 21.61 11.21 -3.76
CA ILE A 437 22.26 11.79 -2.58
C ILE A 437 21.58 11.34 -1.31
N GLN A 438 20.24 11.34 -1.29
CA GLN A 438 19.43 10.95 -0.14
C GLN A 438 19.65 9.47 0.19
N ASP A 439 19.61 8.58 -0.81
CA ASP A 439 19.95 7.16 -0.68
C ASP A 439 21.36 6.95 -0.10
N SER A 440 22.31 7.83 -0.41
CA SER A 440 23.65 7.73 0.16
C SER A 440 23.71 7.96 1.67
N TYR A 441 22.64 8.43 2.31
CA TYR A 441 22.50 8.56 3.77
C TYR A 441 21.65 7.45 4.39
N THR A 442 20.95 6.66 3.56
CA THR A 442 20.15 5.53 4.01
C THR A 442 21.05 4.33 4.30
N GLN A 443 20.93 3.78 5.51
CA GLN A 443 21.82 2.73 6.00
C GLN A 443 21.64 1.38 5.30
N SER A 444 20.53 1.15 4.60
CA SER A 444 20.29 0.01 3.70
C SER A 444 20.99 0.19 2.35
N HIS A 445 21.35 1.38 1.91
CA HIS A 445 21.97 1.60 0.60
C HIS A 445 23.47 1.82 0.72
N ALA A 446 23.86 2.81 1.51
CA ALA A 446 25.25 3.14 1.83
C ALA A 446 25.46 3.08 3.34
N PHE A 447 26.13 2.02 3.81
CA PHE A 447 26.41 1.84 5.22
C PHE A 447 27.45 2.86 5.69
N ARG A 448 27.04 3.68 6.65
CA ARG A 448 27.89 4.66 7.35
C ARG A 448 27.89 4.32 8.83
N ASP A 449 29.05 3.95 9.34
CA ASP A 449 29.18 3.64 10.77
C ASP A 449 29.02 4.91 11.61
N ARG A 450 27.99 4.93 12.46
CA ARG A 450 27.64 6.08 13.31
C ARG A 450 28.59 6.26 14.49
N ASP A 451 29.34 5.22 14.82
CA ASP A 451 30.44 5.29 15.77
C ASP A 451 31.78 5.51 15.05
N GLY A 452 31.73 5.68 13.73
CA GLY A 452 32.88 5.84 12.84
C GLY A 452 33.38 7.27 12.73
N GLU A 453 34.25 7.48 11.74
CA GLU A 453 34.87 8.78 11.49
C GLU A 453 33.87 9.76 10.86
N LEU A 454 33.69 10.92 11.49
CA LEU A 454 32.98 12.06 10.93
C LEU A 454 33.71 12.61 9.70
N ILE A 455 32.95 13.14 8.74
CA ILE A 455 33.51 13.83 7.59
C ILE A 455 34.00 15.21 8.03
N LYS A 456 35.32 15.45 7.93
CA LYS A 456 35.89 16.77 8.25
C LYS A 456 35.27 17.85 7.37
N ASN A 457 34.62 18.83 8.02
CA ASN A 457 33.91 19.92 7.35
C ASN A 457 32.81 19.43 6.37
N GLY A 458 32.28 18.22 6.53
CA GLY A 458 31.22 17.65 5.68
C GLY A 458 29.96 17.30 6.47
N ILE A 459 29.13 16.43 5.90
CA ILE A 459 27.81 16.11 6.44
C ILE A 459 27.76 14.62 6.78
N GLY A 460 27.70 14.31 8.08
CA GLY A 460 27.59 12.95 8.60
C GLY A 460 28.92 12.18 8.69
N PHE A 461 28.82 10.86 8.57
CA PHE A 461 29.92 9.90 8.73
C PHE A 461 30.42 9.38 7.38
N LYS A 462 31.66 8.86 7.35
CA LYS A 462 32.21 8.25 6.13
C LYS A 462 31.47 6.96 5.76
N ILE A 463 31.34 6.72 4.45
CA ILE A 463 30.77 5.50 3.88
C ILE A 463 31.79 4.37 3.99
N LYS A 464 31.40 3.26 4.61
CA LYS A 464 32.22 2.04 4.67
C LYS A 464 31.88 1.07 3.55
N LEU A 465 30.62 1.00 3.15
CA LEU A 465 30.16 0.02 2.18
C LEU A 465 28.96 0.54 1.39
N PHE A 466 29.06 0.51 0.06
CA PHE A 466 27.88 0.53 -0.80
C PHE A 466 27.31 -0.89 -0.87
N GLN A 467 26.09 -1.06 -0.40
CA GLN A 467 25.48 -2.38 -0.24
C GLN A 467 24.91 -2.91 -1.54
N GLY A 468 24.65 -4.23 -1.57
CA GLY A 468 24.01 -4.89 -2.70
C GLY A 468 22.59 -5.31 -2.36
N TYR A 469 21.62 -4.85 -3.17
CA TYR A 469 20.19 -5.11 -2.97
C TYR A 469 19.86 -6.60 -2.86
N ILE A 470 20.45 -7.44 -3.71
CA ILE A 470 20.17 -8.89 -3.77
C ILE A 470 20.51 -9.60 -2.44
N ASN A 471 21.43 -9.05 -1.66
CA ASN A 471 21.93 -9.63 -0.42
C ASN A 471 21.16 -9.16 0.82
N GLN A 472 20.09 -8.37 0.63
CA GLN A 472 19.34 -7.78 1.72
C GLN A 472 18.02 -8.48 2.00
N ASP A 473 17.64 -8.48 3.27
CA ASP A 473 16.28 -8.78 3.68
C ASP A 473 15.37 -7.63 3.23
N PRO A 474 14.35 -7.90 2.39
CA PRO A 474 13.48 -6.84 1.86
C PRO A 474 12.77 -6.03 2.96
N LYS A 475 12.39 -6.66 4.09
CA LYS A 475 11.70 -5.96 5.18
C LYS A 475 12.66 -5.04 5.92
N LYS A 476 13.89 -5.50 6.20
CA LYS A 476 14.89 -4.67 6.90
C LYS A 476 15.34 -3.50 6.02
N HIS A 477 15.38 -3.70 4.70
CA HIS A 477 15.63 -2.64 3.72
C HIS A 477 14.51 -1.58 3.76
N GLU A 478 13.27 -1.99 3.55
CA GLU A 478 12.10 -1.09 3.56
C GLU A 478 11.96 -0.33 4.89
N LEU A 479 12.23 -0.99 6.02
CA LEU A 479 12.22 -0.35 7.34
C LEU A 479 13.26 0.77 7.46
N ALA A 480 14.44 0.59 6.84
CA ALA A 480 15.52 1.58 6.88
C ALA A 480 15.20 2.79 6.01
N ASP A 481 14.60 2.57 4.85
CA ASP A 481 14.20 3.61 3.90
C ASP A 481 13.08 4.48 4.48
N ASN A 482 12.15 3.86 5.22
CA ASN A 482 10.94 4.49 5.72
C ASN A 482 10.92 4.80 7.22
N GLY A 483 12.04 4.64 7.95
CA GLY A 483 12.09 4.90 9.41
C GLY A 483 11.22 3.96 10.26
N GLY A 484 10.72 2.89 9.66
CA GLY A 484 9.98 1.79 10.26
C GLY A 484 8.49 1.99 10.47
N ASP A 485 8.07 3.13 11.04
CA ASP A 485 6.64 3.45 11.18
C ASP A 485 6.22 4.43 10.06
N PRO A 486 5.49 3.97 9.02
CA PRO A 486 5.04 4.83 7.94
C PRO A 486 4.08 5.95 8.39
N PHE A 487 3.54 5.89 9.62
CA PHE A 487 2.56 6.85 10.15
C PHE A 487 3.18 7.99 10.95
N HIS A 488 4.39 7.79 11.49
CA HIS A 488 5.14 8.80 12.25
C HIS A 488 6.49 9.12 11.61
N CYS A 489 6.63 8.78 10.33
CA CYS A 489 7.84 9.06 9.58
C CYS A 489 7.94 10.56 9.32
N THR A 490 8.93 11.19 9.96
CA THR A 490 9.31 12.59 9.73
C THR A 490 10.80 12.60 9.38
N ILE A 491 11.29 13.67 8.75
CA ILE A 491 12.73 13.88 8.51
C ILE A 491 13.60 13.69 9.78
N LEU A 492 13.03 13.90 10.97
CA LEU A 492 13.73 13.75 12.24
C LEU A 492 13.75 12.30 12.75
N SER A 493 12.78 11.47 12.37
CA SER A 493 12.71 10.08 12.83
C SER A 493 13.56 9.13 11.99
N VAL A 494 13.89 9.49 10.75
CA VAL A 494 14.68 8.64 9.85
C VAL A 494 16.19 8.86 10.03
N PRO A 495 16.94 7.80 10.40
CA PRO A 495 18.40 7.77 10.38
C PRO A 495 19.05 8.37 9.12
N GLY A 496 19.59 9.60 9.22
CA GLY A 496 20.34 10.25 8.14
C GLY A 496 19.54 11.22 7.28
N ALA A 497 18.21 11.28 7.42
CA ALA A 497 17.36 12.17 6.63
C ALA A 497 17.66 13.67 6.86
N THR A 498 18.01 14.07 8.09
CA THR A 498 18.44 15.45 8.36
C THR A 498 19.75 15.83 7.63
N ASP A 499 20.66 14.87 7.48
CA ASP A 499 21.91 15.07 6.76
C ASP A 499 21.66 15.09 5.24
N ALA A 500 20.81 14.20 4.75
CA ALA A 500 20.32 14.22 3.37
C ALA A 500 19.61 15.53 3.00
N LEU A 501 18.81 16.11 3.92
CA LEU A 501 18.17 17.41 3.74
C LEU A 501 19.19 18.54 3.57
N LYS A 502 20.20 18.60 4.45
CA LYS A 502 21.29 19.60 4.32
C LYS A 502 22.03 19.44 2.98
N ALA A 503 22.35 18.20 2.62
CA ALA A 503 23.03 17.89 1.37
C ALA A 503 22.21 18.32 0.14
N SER A 504 20.92 17.97 0.13
CA SER A 504 19.97 18.29 -0.95
C SER A 504 19.76 19.80 -1.08
N THR A 505 19.62 20.51 0.04
CA THR A 505 19.45 21.97 0.07
C THR A 505 20.63 22.68 -0.59
N GLU A 506 21.86 22.22 -0.34
CA GLU A 506 23.05 22.84 -0.92
C GLU A 506 23.17 22.60 -2.43
N ILE A 507 22.84 21.40 -2.92
CA ILE A 507 22.76 21.13 -4.37
C ILE A 507 21.75 22.05 -5.05
N LEU A 508 20.60 22.25 -4.42
CA LEU A 508 19.58 23.17 -4.94
C LEU A 508 20.06 24.63 -4.94
N LYS A 509 20.85 25.07 -3.95
CA LYS A 509 21.49 26.40 -3.98
C LYS A 509 22.51 26.55 -5.11
N TYR A 510 23.33 25.53 -5.37
CA TYR A 510 24.24 25.53 -6.53
C TYR A 510 23.45 25.62 -7.85
N TYR A 511 22.40 24.81 -7.98
CA TYR A 511 21.54 24.84 -9.15
C TYR A 511 20.89 26.22 -9.31
N LYS A 512 20.33 26.80 -8.25
CA LYS A 512 19.74 28.15 -8.24
C LYS A 512 20.72 29.20 -8.73
N SER A 513 21.98 29.10 -8.29
CA SER A 513 23.07 30.04 -8.61
C SER A 513 23.72 29.81 -9.99
N ASN A 514 23.26 28.81 -10.75
CA ASN A 514 23.88 28.38 -12.02
C ASN A 514 25.35 27.99 -11.85
N THR A 515 25.73 27.44 -10.70
CA THR A 515 27.10 26.98 -10.48
C THR A 515 27.38 25.79 -11.38
N ASP A 516 28.46 25.85 -12.17
CA ASP A 516 28.91 24.74 -13.01
C ASP A 516 29.20 23.50 -12.16
N PHE A 517 29.05 22.30 -12.76
CA PHE A 517 29.30 21.07 -12.02
C PHE A 517 30.74 20.99 -11.47
N LYS A 518 31.72 21.45 -12.25
CA LYS A 518 33.12 21.56 -11.82
C LYS A 518 33.53 23.02 -11.71
N PRO A 519 34.32 23.38 -10.68
CA PRO A 519 34.85 22.49 -9.64
C PRO A 519 33.89 22.26 -8.46
N ASP A 520 32.95 23.18 -8.21
CA ASP A 520 32.33 23.33 -6.89
C ASP A 520 31.37 22.19 -6.52
N VAL A 521 30.44 21.83 -7.41
CA VAL A 521 29.45 20.77 -7.14
C VAL A 521 30.14 19.41 -7.04
N TYR A 522 31.14 19.16 -7.89
CA TYR A 522 31.96 17.95 -7.84
C TYR A 522 32.69 17.82 -6.51
N SER A 523 33.44 18.85 -6.09
CA SER A 523 34.15 18.83 -4.80
C SER A 523 33.18 18.69 -3.63
N TYR A 524 32.02 19.32 -3.69
CA TYR A 524 30.99 19.13 -2.68
C TYR A 524 30.53 17.67 -2.59
N LEU A 525 30.20 17.03 -3.72
CA LEU A 525 29.80 15.61 -3.74
C LEU A 525 30.94 14.69 -3.29
N ASP A 526 32.15 14.88 -3.80
CA ASP A 526 33.29 14.00 -3.56
C ASP A 526 33.84 14.11 -2.13
N GLU A 527 33.91 15.32 -1.59
CA GLU A 527 34.59 15.65 -0.33
C GLU A 527 33.64 15.85 0.86
N LYS A 528 32.33 16.01 0.64
CA LYS A 528 31.35 16.29 1.71
C LYS A 528 30.25 15.25 1.85
N ILE A 529 29.85 14.61 0.76
CA ILE A 529 28.72 13.68 0.72
C ILE A 529 29.22 12.23 0.57
N LEU A 530 29.91 11.93 -0.52
CA LEU A 530 30.33 10.57 -0.90
C LEU A 530 31.71 10.20 -0.34
N VAL A 531 32.04 10.66 0.86
CA VAL A 531 33.36 10.43 1.46
C VAL A 531 33.47 8.99 1.94
N LEU A 532 34.38 8.23 1.36
CA LEU A 532 34.66 6.85 1.75
C LEU A 532 35.60 6.80 2.97
N ASP A 533 35.42 5.78 3.80
CA ASP A 533 36.46 5.34 4.70
C ASP A 533 37.65 4.85 3.86
N SER A 534 38.81 5.48 4.03
CA SER A 534 40.04 5.15 3.30
C SER A 534 40.43 3.68 3.42
N LYS A 535 40.08 3.01 4.53
CA LYS A 535 40.38 1.58 4.76
C LYS A 535 39.50 0.69 3.87
N ASN A 536 38.27 1.11 3.59
CA ASN A 536 37.30 0.32 2.84
C ASN A 536 37.16 0.74 1.36
N ALA A 537 37.83 1.82 0.93
CA ALA A 537 37.69 2.35 -0.44
C ALA A 537 37.98 1.30 -1.53
N ASN A 538 38.99 0.46 -1.32
CA ASN A 538 39.41 -0.59 -2.27
C ASN A 538 38.78 -1.96 -1.98
N GLU A 539 37.94 -2.09 -0.94
CA GLU A 539 37.22 -3.31 -0.67
C GLU A 539 36.06 -3.52 -1.64
N LYS A 540 35.67 -4.79 -1.83
CA LYS A 540 34.52 -5.14 -2.67
C LYS A 540 33.24 -4.55 -2.07
N SER A 541 32.50 -3.85 -2.91
CA SER A 541 31.15 -3.38 -2.63
C SER A 541 30.12 -4.51 -2.79
N GLY A 542 28.85 -4.24 -2.52
CA GLY A 542 27.75 -5.15 -2.85
C GLY A 542 27.48 -6.25 -1.83
N ALA A 543 28.27 -6.35 -0.76
CA ALA A 543 27.87 -7.09 0.43
C ALA A 543 26.66 -6.41 1.11
N SER A 544 26.03 -7.08 2.08
CA SER A 544 25.03 -6.48 2.95
C SER A 544 25.58 -6.42 4.37
N HIS A 545 25.38 -5.30 5.06
CA HIS A 545 25.68 -5.21 6.48
C HIS A 545 24.78 -6.17 7.27
N SER A 546 25.25 -6.75 8.36
CA SER A 546 24.51 -7.80 9.10
C SER A 546 23.12 -7.36 9.55
N SER A 547 22.93 -6.07 9.85
CA SER A 547 21.63 -5.47 10.18
C SER A 547 20.61 -5.52 9.04
N TYR A 548 21.05 -5.67 7.79
CA TYR A 548 20.19 -5.71 6.60
C TYR A 548 20.34 -7.00 5.81
N ALA A 549 21.29 -7.86 6.15
CA ALA A 549 21.49 -9.14 5.50
C ALA A 549 20.28 -10.05 5.70
N LYS A 550 19.99 -10.88 4.70
CA LYS A 550 19.05 -12.00 4.84
C LYS A 550 19.54 -12.89 5.98
N GLU A 551 18.63 -13.31 6.86
CA GLU A 551 18.97 -14.31 7.85
C GLU A 551 19.36 -15.59 7.12
N GLU A 552 20.60 -16.05 7.29
CA GLU A 552 20.98 -17.38 6.87
C GLU A 552 20.09 -18.34 7.65
N GLY A 553 19.16 -18.99 6.95
CA GLY A 553 18.27 -19.96 7.55
C GLY A 553 19.09 -21.11 8.12
N ASN A 554 19.49 -21.01 9.39
CA ASN A 554 19.95 -22.11 10.21
C ASN A 554 18.75 -23.01 10.55
N TRP A 555 18.12 -23.60 9.54
CA TRP A 555 17.33 -24.81 9.71
C TRP A 555 18.28 -26.00 9.64
N SER A 556 19.11 -26.18 10.68
CA SER A 556 19.69 -27.49 10.93
C SER A 556 18.57 -28.36 11.49
N ILE A 557 17.93 -29.16 10.64
CA ILE A 557 17.14 -30.30 11.10
C ILE A 557 18.14 -31.30 11.68
N SER A 558 18.39 -31.21 12.98
CA SER A 558 19.04 -32.28 13.72
C SER A 558 18.04 -33.42 13.86
N PHE A 559 18.20 -34.47 13.04
CA PHE A 559 17.58 -35.76 13.31
C PHE A 559 18.22 -36.34 14.56
N ASN A 560 17.61 -36.11 15.72
CA ASN A 560 17.88 -36.94 16.89
C ASN A 560 17.10 -38.24 16.69
N PHE A 561 17.78 -39.27 16.20
CA PHE A 561 17.33 -40.64 16.37
C PHE A 561 17.57 -41.03 17.83
N PHE A 562 16.50 -41.13 18.61
CA PHE A 562 16.39 -42.03 19.76
C PHE A 562 14.95 -42.48 19.94
#